data_AF-A0AAX4JTU5-F1
#
_entry.id   AF-A0AAX4JTU5-F1
#
_cell.length_a   1.000
_cell.length_b   1.000
_cell.length_c   1.000
_cell.angle_alpha   90.00
_cell.angle_beta   90.00
_cell.angle_gamma   90.00
#
_symmetry.space_group_name_H-M   'P 1'
#
loop_
_entity.id
_entity.type
_entity.pdbx_description
1 polymer ?
#
loop_
_entity_poly.entity_id
_entity_poly.type
_entity_poly.pdbx_seq_one_letter_code
_entity_poly.pdbx_strand_id
1 'polypeptide(L)'
;MSSEHEHRQLGGYKATLHNPNTSPEAKAHAVEVLKEHGIDVNEDALTKKPLDGQTHNGQGHNGETHSNNVHSHSDGSQAEHEHRVMGGYKAALHNPNVSDEAKQHAQEVLKEGEEHEHRVLGGYKAALHNPNVSADAKEHAKDVLKDHHETA
;
A
#
# COMPACT_ATOMS: atom_id res chain seq x y z
N MET A 1 28.30 3.55 -3.15
CA MET A 1 27.06 3.05 -2.51
C MET A 1 26.55 3.96 -1.37
N SER A 2 27.29 4.97 -0.88
CA SER A 2 26.84 5.78 0.28
C SER A 2 25.87 6.93 -0.04
N SER A 3 25.93 7.52 -1.23
CA SER A 3 25.29 8.83 -1.50
C SER A 3 23.75 8.81 -1.54
N GLU A 4 23.14 7.68 -1.92
CA GLU A 4 21.68 7.57 -2.04
C GLU A 4 21.01 7.33 -0.67
N HIS A 5 21.68 6.57 0.19
CA HIS A 5 21.25 6.35 1.57
C HIS A 5 21.30 7.66 2.37
N GLU A 6 22.35 8.45 2.15
CA GLU A 6 22.55 9.77 2.74
C GLU A 6 21.47 10.76 2.28
N HIS A 7 21.14 10.80 0.99
CA HIS A 7 20.06 11.65 0.48
C HIS A 7 18.69 11.31 1.08
N ARG A 8 18.39 10.01 1.23
CA ARG A 8 17.14 9.56 1.87
C ARG A 8 17.09 9.93 3.35
N GLN A 9 18.20 9.81 4.07
CA GLN A 9 18.28 10.22 5.48
C GLN A 9 18.09 11.73 5.65
N LEU A 10 18.78 12.55 4.85
CA LEU A 10 18.67 14.01 4.90
C LEU A 10 17.26 14.50 4.52
N GLY A 11 16.59 13.84 3.56
CA GLY A 11 15.19 14.08 3.25
C GLY A 11 14.26 13.82 4.45
N GLY A 12 14.54 12.76 5.22
CA GLY A 12 13.84 12.43 6.46
C GLY A 12 14.00 13.51 7.54
N TYR A 13 15.24 13.96 7.79
CA TYR A 13 15.52 15.03 8.75
C TYR A 13 14.88 16.37 8.32
N LYS A 14 14.73 16.63 7.02
CA LYS A 14 14.00 17.82 6.55
C LYS A 14 12.49 17.73 6.83
N ALA A 15 11.92 16.53 6.72
CA ALA A 15 10.52 16.29 7.04
C ALA A 15 10.23 16.43 8.54
N THR A 16 11.17 16.02 9.42
CA THR A 16 10.99 16.17 10.88
C THR A 16 10.95 17.63 11.30
N LEU A 17 11.68 18.53 10.63
CA LEU A 17 11.63 19.97 10.88
C LEU A 17 10.29 20.60 10.49
N HIS A 18 9.69 20.14 9.39
CA HIS A 18 8.42 20.68 8.88
C HIS A 18 7.20 20.09 9.60
N ASN A 19 7.34 18.95 10.29
CA ASN A 19 6.25 18.35 11.04
C ASN A 19 5.96 19.17 12.32
N PRO A 20 4.75 19.71 12.52
CA PRO A 20 4.40 20.44 13.75
C PRO A 20 4.31 19.51 14.98
N ASN A 21 4.13 18.20 14.78
CA ASN A 21 3.94 17.22 15.85
C ASN A 21 5.25 16.58 16.35
N THR A 22 6.41 16.98 15.82
CA THR A 22 7.71 16.48 16.28
C THR A 22 8.22 17.29 17.46
N SER A 23 8.91 16.61 18.38
CA SER A 23 9.41 17.24 19.61
C SER A 23 10.52 18.26 19.30
N PRO A 24 10.70 19.29 20.15
CA PRO A 24 11.77 20.27 19.98
C PRO A 24 13.17 19.64 19.93
N GLU A 25 13.40 18.60 20.73
CA GLU A 25 14.67 17.88 20.80
C GLU A 25 14.97 17.15 19.48
N ALA A 26 13.95 16.53 18.88
CA ALA A 26 14.07 15.85 17.59
C ALA A 26 14.36 16.84 16.44
N LYS A 27 13.79 18.06 16.51
CA LYS A 27 14.08 19.13 15.57
C LYS A 27 15.51 19.63 15.72
N ALA A 28 15.97 19.88 16.94
CA ALA A 28 17.35 20.29 17.21
C ALA A 28 18.36 19.27 16.65
N HIS A 29 18.12 17.98 16.89
CA HIS A 29 18.95 16.91 16.34
C HIS A 29 18.91 16.86 14.81
N ALA A 30 17.75 17.05 14.20
CA ALA A 30 17.62 17.08 12.74
C ALA A 30 18.37 18.26 12.10
N VAL A 31 18.37 19.43 12.74
CA VAL A 31 19.16 20.59 12.30
C VAL A 31 20.65 20.28 12.35
N GLU A 32 21.13 19.68 13.45
CA GLU A 32 22.55 19.36 13.64
C GLU A 32 23.06 18.43 12.53
N VAL A 33 22.33 17.35 12.25
CA VAL A 33 22.69 16.39 11.20
C VAL A 33 22.69 17.05 9.82
N LEU A 34 21.69 17.87 9.49
CA LEU A 34 21.63 18.57 8.21
C LEU A 34 22.79 19.56 8.03
N LYS A 35 23.17 20.25 9.11
CA LYS A 35 24.29 21.21 9.12
C LYS A 35 25.64 20.53 8.93
N GLU A 36 25.84 19.37 9.56
CA GLU A 36 27.06 18.55 9.38
C GLU A 36 27.25 18.15 7.90
N HIS A 37 26.15 17.93 7.19
CA HIS A 37 26.14 17.58 5.77
C HIS A 37 26.13 18.82 4.84
N GLY A 38 26.33 20.02 5.38
CA GLY A 38 26.42 21.27 4.62
C GLY A 38 25.08 21.80 4.10
N ILE A 39 23.96 21.35 4.65
CA ILE A 39 22.62 21.85 4.32
C ILE A 39 22.25 22.96 5.31
N ASP A 40 22.35 24.21 4.88
CA ASP A 40 21.86 25.36 5.65
C ASP A 40 20.32 25.34 5.70
N VAL A 41 19.79 24.78 6.78
CA VAL A 41 18.37 24.86 7.14
C VAL A 41 18.10 26.23 7.75
N ASN A 42 17.71 27.19 6.93
CA ASN A 42 17.22 28.49 7.39
C ASN A 42 15.90 28.31 8.17
N GLU A 43 15.95 28.57 9.48
CA GLU A 43 14.80 28.47 10.39
C GLU A 43 13.65 29.45 10.05
N ASP A 44 13.91 30.50 9.26
CA ASP A 44 12.89 31.46 8.81
C ASP A 44 11.77 30.86 7.92
N ALA A 45 11.95 29.64 7.42
CA ALA A 45 10.93 28.93 6.64
C ALA A 45 9.88 28.20 7.50
N LEU A 46 10.03 28.17 8.83
CA LEU A 46 9.17 27.39 9.75
C LEU A 46 7.77 27.98 10.00
N THR A 47 7.46 29.19 9.51
CA THR A 47 6.21 29.90 9.86
C THR A 47 5.27 30.21 8.70
N LYS A 48 5.50 29.72 7.47
CA LYS A 48 4.61 30.03 6.34
C LYS A 48 3.91 28.79 5.78
N LYS A 49 2.60 28.71 5.97
CA LYS A 49 1.65 28.04 5.06
C LYS A 49 0.78 29.13 4.41
N PRO A 50 0.21 28.94 3.19
CA PRO A 50 0.45 27.92 2.16
C PRO A 50 0.92 28.53 0.81
N LEU A 51 1.12 27.63 -0.17
CA LEU A 51 1.40 27.81 -1.61
C LEU A 51 1.34 29.23 -2.20
N ASP A 52 2.41 29.63 -2.89
CA ASP A 52 2.30 30.30 -4.19
C ASP A 52 3.44 29.82 -5.10
N GLY A 53 3.13 29.61 -6.38
CA GLY A 53 3.99 28.93 -7.33
C GLY A 53 5.17 29.80 -7.77
N GLN A 54 6.27 29.16 -8.17
CA GLN A 54 6.88 29.40 -9.47
C GLN A 54 7.95 28.33 -9.77
N THR A 55 7.52 27.34 -10.54
CA THR A 55 8.18 26.81 -11.76
C THR A 55 9.51 26.05 -11.67
N HIS A 56 9.39 24.74 -11.82
CA HIS A 56 10.19 24.02 -12.82
C HIS A 56 9.66 24.40 -14.23
N ASN A 57 10.51 24.90 -15.11
CA ASN A 57 10.25 24.90 -16.57
C ASN A 57 9.93 23.44 -16.97
N GLY A 58 8.82 23.06 -17.61
CA GLY A 58 7.99 23.81 -18.54
C GLY A 58 8.19 23.32 -19.98
N GLN A 59 8.16 22.00 -20.23
CA GLN A 59 7.86 21.48 -21.57
C GLN A 59 6.43 20.93 -21.52
N GLY A 60 5.51 21.68 -22.10
CA GLY A 60 4.07 21.47 -22.01
C GLY A 60 3.57 20.30 -22.84
N HIS A 61 2.50 19.68 -22.34
CA HIS A 61 1.54 18.96 -23.15
C HIS A 61 0.14 19.31 -22.63
N ASN A 62 -0.41 20.39 -23.20
CA ASN A 62 -1.86 20.50 -23.36
C ASN A 62 -2.20 19.64 -24.58
N GLY A 63 -2.90 18.55 -24.34
CA GLY A 63 -3.43 17.69 -25.38
C GLY A 63 -4.55 16.88 -24.76
N GLU A 64 -5.77 17.14 -25.21
CA GLU A 64 -6.85 16.17 -25.12
C GLU A 64 -6.34 14.81 -25.59
N THR A 65 -6.12 13.91 -24.65
CA THR A 65 -6.04 12.48 -24.92
C THR A 65 -7.05 11.83 -24.01
N HIS A 66 -8.19 11.44 -24.60
CA HIS A 66 -8.89 10.24 -24.18
C HIS A 66 -7.86 9.11 -24.16
N SER A 67 -7.26 8.86 -23.00
CA SER A 67 -6.39 7.72 -22.81
C SER A 67 -6.78 7.10 -21.49
N ASN A 68 -7.74 6.20 -21.62
CA ASN A 68 -7.93 5.00 -20.80
C ASN A 68 -6.74 4.82 -19.85
N ASN A 69 -6.85 5.36 -18.64
CA ASN A 69 -6.02 4.92 -17.55
C ASN A 69 -6.57 3.54 -17.15
N VAL A 70 -6.22 2.56 -17.99
CA VAL A 70 -6.13 1.18 -17.59
C VAL A 70 -5.16 1.21 -16.43
N HIS A 71 -5.71 1.29 -15.22
CA HIS A 71 -5.00 0.86 -14.02
C HIS A 71 -4.56 -0.55 -14.35
N SER A 72 -3.28 -0.68 -14.69
CA SER A 72 -2.62 -1.95 -14.88
C SER A 72 -2.70 -2.64 -13.54
N HIS A 73 -3.73 -3.48 -13.40
CA HIS A 73 -3.97 -4.32 -12.26
C HIS A 73 -2.74 -5.20 -12.04
N SER A 74 -1.89 -4.80 -11.10
CA SER A 74 -1.03 -5.71 -10.35
C SER A 74 -1.93 -6.53 -9.40
N ASP A 75 -2.82 -7.33 -9.98
CA ASP A 75 -3.86 -8.12 -9.28
C ASP A 75 -3.24 -9.28 -8.47
N GLY A 76 -2.11 -9.82 -8.92
CA GLY A 76 -1.45 -10.94 -8.27
C GLY A 76 -0.83 -10.61 -6.90
N SER A 77 -0.54 -9.35 -6.60
CA SER A 77 0.13 -8.98 -5.34
C SER A 77 -0.82 -8.93 -4.14
N GLN A 78 -2.09 -8.63 -4.37
CA GLN A 78 -3.06 -8.45 -3.29
C GLN A 78 -3.63 -9.80 -2.83
N ALA A 79 -4.00 -10.68 -3.75
CA ALA A 79 -4.48 -12.02 -3.43
C ALA A 79 -3.42 -12.85 -2.68
N GLU A 80 -2.15 -12.77 -3.09
CA GLU A 80 -1.06 -13.44 -2.37
C GLU A 80 -0.86 -12.88 -0.96
N HIS A 81 -1.00 -11.56 -0.79
CA HIS A 81 -0.88 -10.93 0.51
C HIS A 81 -2.01 -11.38 1.45
N GLU A 82 -3.25 -11.36 0.94
CA GLU A 82 -4.43 -11.81 1.68
C GLU A 82 -4.30 -13.28 2.10
N HIS A 83 -3.86 -14.18 1.21
CA HIS A 83 -3.66 -15.59 1.55
C HIS A 83 -2.61 -15.80 2.65
N ARG A 84 -1.48 -15.07 2.61
CA ARG A 84 -0.46 -15.14 3.67
C ARG A 84 -0.97 -14.60 5.00
N VAL A 85 -1.77 -13.53 4.97
CA VAL A 85 -2.40 -12.94 6.16
C VAL A 85 -3.38 -13.93 6.79
N MET A 86 -4.25 -14.54 5.99
CA MET A 86 -5.20 -15.57 6.44
C MET A 86 -4.47 -16.79 7.04
N GLY A 87 -3.36 -17.22 6.42
CA GLY A 87 -2.49 -18.26 6.98
C GLY A 87 -1.91 -17.88 8.36
N GLY A 88 -1.52 -16.62 8.54
CA GLY A 88 -1.05 -16.09 9.83
C GLY A 88 -2.11 -16.11 10.91
N TYR A 89 -3.35 -15.74 10.59
CA TYR A 89 -4.48 -15.82 11.53
C TYR A 89 -4.83 -17.26 11.89
N LYS A 90 -4.80 -18.20 10.93
CA LYS A 90 -4.96 -19.63 11.22
C LYS A 90 -3.87 -20.13 12.18
N ALA A 91 -2.62 -19.73 11.98
CA ALA A 91 -1.53 -20.07 12.90
C ALA A 91 -1.72 -19.46 14.30
N ALA A 92 -2.23 -18.23 14.40
CA ALA A 92 -2.52 -17.57 15.66
C ALA A 92 -3.59 -18.31 16.49
N LEU A 93 -4.60 -18.89 15.85
CA LEU A 93 -5.63 -19.70 16.52
C LEU A 93 -5.06 -20.95 17.19
N HIS A 94 -4.06 -21.60 16.58
CA HIS A 94 -3.43 -22.80 17.12
C HIS A 94 -2.30 -22.53 18.11
N ASN A 95 -1.83 -21.27 18.23
CA ASN A 95 -0.74 -20.92 19.12
C ASN A 95 -1.23 -20.75 20.57
N PRO A 96 -0.74 -21.57 21.53
CA PRO A 96 -1.16 -21.45 22.94
C PRO A 96 -0.66 -20.16 23.61
N ASN A 97 0.35 -19.47 23.04
CA ASN A 97 0.90 -18.23 23.59
C ASN A 97 0.18 -16.96 23.10
N VAL A 98 -0.84 -17.11 22.26
CA VAL A 98 -1.68 -16.00 21.79
C VAL A 98 -2.88 -15.84 22.73
N SER A 99 -3.22 -14.59 23.06
CA SER A 99 -4.35 -14.28 23.95
C SER A 99 -5.70 -14.64 23.33
N ASP A 100 -6.71 -14.83 24.19
CA ASP A 100 -8.05 -15.22 23.74
C ASP A 100 -8.71 -14.10 22.92
N GLU A 101 -8.50 -12.82 23.25
CA GLU A 101 -9.00 -11.69 22.45
C GLU A 101 -8.39 -11.68 21.04
N ALA A 102 -7.09 -11.96 20.93
CA ALA A 102 -6.41 -12.01 19.64
C ALA A 102 -6.87 -13.21 18.79
N LYS A 103 -7.20 -14.35 19.43
CA LYS A 103 -7.80 -15.50 18.76
C LYS A 103 -9.22 -15.22 18.28
N GLN A 104 -10.04 -14.56 19.10
CA GLN A 104 -11.40 -14.16 18.69
C GLN A 104 -11.35 -13.24 17.47
N HIS A 105 -10.48 -12.23 17.49
CA HIS A 105 -10.29 -11.36 16.34
C HIS A 105 -9.78 -12.13 15.10
N ALA A 106 -8.81 -13.02 15.27
CA ALA A 106 -8.33 -13.87 14.17
C ALA A 106 -9.46 -14.72 13.56
N GLN A 107 -10.36 -15.25 14.39
CA GLN A 107 -11.50 -16.04 13.93
C GLN A 107 -12.54 -15.20 13.19
N GLU A 108 -12.80 -13.98 13.64
CA GLU A 108 -13.71 -13.03 12.97
C GLU A 108 -13.19 -12.66 11.57
N VAL A 109 -11.90 -12.30 11.48
CA VAL A 109 -11.26 -11.97 10.20
C VAL A 109 -11.23 -13.16 9.25
N LEU A 110 -10.96 -14.37 9.76
CA LEU A 110 -10.99 -15.58 8.93
C LEU A 110 -12.39 -15.85 8.36
N LYS A 111 -13.43 -15.67 9.18
CA LYS A 111 -14.81 -15.85 8.75
C LYS A 111 -15.21 -14.83 7.69
N GLU A 112 -14.86 -13.56 7.89
CA GLU A 112 -15.15 -12.50 6.92
C GLU A 112 -14.42 -12.73 5.59
N GLY A 113 -13.16 -13.17 5.65
CA GLY A 113 -12.39 -13.53 4.46
C GLY A 113 -13.00 -14.72 3.69
N GLU A 114 -13.43 -15.77 4.39
CA GLU A 114 -14.13 -16.93 3.77
C GLU A 114 -15.47 -16.53 3.12
N GLU A 115 -16.22 -15.63 3.74
CA GLU A 115 -17.49 -15.10 3.18
C GLU A 115 -17.23 -14.26 1.91
N HIS A 116 -16.21 -13.40 1.93
CA HIS A 116 -15.79 -12.63 0.77
C HIS A 116 -15.36 -13.53 -0.38
N GLU A 117 -14.55 -14.53 -0.08
CA GLU A 117 -14.04 -15.52 -1.01
C GLU A 117 -15.18 -16.32 -1.67
N HIS A 118 -16.15 -16.81 -0.89
CA HIS A 118 -17.32 -17.51 -1.41
C HIS A 118 -18.14 -16.62 -2.38
N ARG A 119 -18.26 -15.32 -2.08
CA ARG A 119 -18.94 -14.37 -2.97
C ARG A 119 -18.18 -14.16 -4.27
N VAL A 120 -16.85 -14.05 -4.21
CA VAL A 120 -15.97 -13.93 -5.38
C VAL A 120 -16.07 -15.18 -6.27
N LEU A 121 -15.97 -16.37 -5.68
CA LEU A 121 -16.12 -17.64 -6.41
C LEU A 121 -17.51 -17.76 -7.06
N GLY A 122 -18.56 -17.34 -6.36
CA GLY A 122 -19.91 -17.25 -6.91
C GLY A 122 -20.00 -16.34 -8.15
N GLY A 123 -19.32 -15.19 -8.11
CA GLY A 123 -19.19 -14.27 -9.24
C GLY A 123 -18.45 -14.89 -10.43
N TYR A 124 -17.32 -15.56 -10.19
CA TYR A 124 -16.58 -16.26 -11.24
C TYR A 124 -17.41 -17.39 -11.89
N LYS A 125 -18.16 -18.15 -11.08
CA LYS A 125 -19.08 -19.16 -11.58
C LYS A 125 -20.17 -18.55 -12.48
N ALA A 126 -20.72 -17.40 -12.09
CA ALA A 126 -21.67 -16.67 -12.94
C ALA A 126 -21.02 -16.18 -14.24
N ALA A 127 -19.77 -15.71 -14.20
CA ALA A 127 -19.03 -15.26 -15.37
C ALA A 127 -18.82 -16.39 -16.41
N LEU A 128 -18.60 -17.63 -15.96
CA LEU A 128 -18.49 -18.80 -16.85
C LEU A 128 -19.75 -19.04 -17.69
N HIS A 129 -20.92 -18.80 -17.12
CA HIS A 129 -22.20 -19.04 -17.77
C HIS A 129 -22.72 -17.82 -18.54
N ASN A 130 -22.14 -16.64 -18.36
CA ASN A 130 -22.56 -15.42 -19.04
C ASN A 130 -22.03 -15.39 -20.49
N PRO A 131 -22.89 -15.35 -21.53
CA PRO A 131 -22.46 -15.29 -22.91
C PRO A 131 -21.75 -13.97 -23.28
N ASN A 132 -21.95 -12.90 -22.50
CA ASN A 132 -21.34 -11.58 -22.74
C ASN A 132 -19.93 -11.43 -22.14
N VAL A 133 -19.42 -12.45 -21.43
CA VAL A 133 -18.07 -12.47 -20.88
C VAL A 133 -17.09 -13.07 -21.89
N SER A 134 -15.90 -12.49 -22.01
CA SER A 134 -14.85 -12.93 -22.95
C SER A 134 -14.31 -14.33 -22.62
N ALA A 135 -13.74 -15.00 -23.61
CA ALA A 135 -13.13 -16.33 -23.43
C ALA A 135 -11.98 -16.28 -22.41
N ASP A 136 -11.08 -15.30 -22.53
CA ASP A 136 -9.93 -15.13 -21.62
C ASP A 136 -10.37 -14.92 -20.16
N ALA A 137 -11.43 -14.12 -19.93
CA ALA A 137 -11.97 -13.91 -18.59
C ALA A 137 -12.61 -15.19 -18.02
N LYS A 138 -13.20 -16.04 -18.87
CA LYS A 138 -13.73 -17.34 -18.47
C LYS A 138 -12.63 -18.35 -18.17
N GLU A 139 -11.52 -18.33 -18.88
CA GLU A 139 -10.36 -19.18 -18.55
C GLU A 139 -9.80 -18.79 -17.18
N HIS A 140 -9.57 -17.50 -16.94
CA HIS A 140 -9.13 -17.03 -15.63
C HIS A 140 -10.09 -17.43 -14.51
N ALA A 141 -11.41 -17.27 -14.73
CA ALA A 141 -12.42 -17.69 -13.77
C ALA A 141 -12.38 -19.20 -13.47
N LYS A 142 -12.03 -20.04 -14.45
CA LYS A 142 -11.87 -21.49 -14.22
C LYS A 142 -10.64 -21.80 -13.38
N ASP A 143 -9.52 -21.14 -13.67
CA ASP A 143 -8.28 -21.35 -12.93
C ASP A 143 -8.45 -20.98 -11.46
N VAL A 144 -9.06 -19.81 -11.17
CA VAL A 144 -9.37 -19.39 -9.80
C VAL A 144 -10.29 -20.39 -9.08
N LEU A 145 -11.34 -20.87 -9.75
CA LEU A 145 -12.26 -21.86 -9.17
C LEU A 145 -11.60 -23.22 -8.91
N LYS A 146 -10.62 -23.60 -9.74
CA LYS A 146 -9.91 -24.87 -9.62
C LYS A 146 -8.94 -24.84 -8.43
N ASP A 147 -8.11 -23.82 -8.34
CA ASP A 147 -7.19 -23.63 -7.21
C ASP A 147 -7.94 -23.63 -5.88
N HIS A 148 -9.13 -23.03 -5.86
CA HIS A 148 -9.95 -22.94 -4.65
C HIS A 148 -10.66 -24.24 -4.23
N HIS A 149 -11.07 -25.06 -5.21
CA HIS A 149 -11.68 -26.37 -4.95
C HIS A 149 -10.65 -27.41 -4.51
N GLU A 150 -9.37 -27.25 -4.87
CA GLU A 150 -8.30 -28.16 -4.44
C GLU A 150 -7.80 -27.86 -3.01
N THR A 151 -8.11 -26.69 -2.45
CA THR A 151 -7.69 -26.26 -1.11
C THR A 151 -8.70 -26.47 0.03
N ALA A 152 -9.89 -27.00 -0.26
CA ALA A 152 -10.96 -27.28 0.72
C ALA A 152 -11.05 -28.78 1.07
#